data_AF-A0AAX1LK71-F1
#
_entry.id   AF-A0AAX1LK71-F1
#
_cell.length_a   1.000
_cell.length_b   1.000
_cell.length_c   1.000
_cell.angle_alpha   90.00
_cell.angle_beta   90.00
_cell.angle_gamma   90.00
#
_symmetry.space_group_name_H-M   'P 1'
#
loop_
_entity.id
_entity.type
_entity.pdbx_description
1 polymer ?
#
loop_
_entity_poly.entity_id
_entity_poly.type
_entity_poly.pdbx_seq_one_letter_code
_entity_poly.pdbx_strand_id
1 'polypeptide(L)'
;MSDPRQTSTGRQLELAKIERMGSYARGVIYHSKFGHVCPVCAGPKKTEYELCIACAGEAQQAFALRMDGVALADIVRFGHYAYKGEQMYRVMQGYKNADDPSASEYQKDIKYIAADALTVHYPCIAKIAGGMPTAWATIPSTRSSPNYGKPHILTKLVTPFMARKGIQKLQLQSNAEKTHNHIDPRVFSLATESQQPDLAHVLLIEDSWTTGATVQSAAAMLRLHGAAYITVYCMSRIIDLDWIECNLGSKVAEGFRRLSYKDQCPWRLCRHPV
;
A
#
# COMPACT_ATOMS: atom_id res chain seq x y z
N MET A 1 -16.50 7.30 -23.04
CA MET A 1 -16.29 6.18 -23.98
C MET A 1 -14.80 5.88 -23.98
N SER A 2 -14.39 4.69 -23.55
CA SER A 2 -12.99 4.27 -23.49
C SER A 2 -12.42 4.10 -24.91
N ASP A 3 -11.19 4.56 -25.18
CA ASP A 3 -10.51 4.31 -26.46
C ASP A 3 -10.22 2.80 -26.60
N PRO A 4 -10.68 2.11 -27.66
CA PRO A 4 -10.41 0.69 -27.89
C PRO A 4 -8.93 0.30 -27.80
N ARG A 5 -8.01 1.23 -28.14
CA ARG A 5 -6.55 1.01 -28.06
C ARG A 5 -6.00 1.07 -26.63
N GLN A 6 -6.66 1.81 -25.72
CA GLN A 6 -6.28 1.83 -24.30
C GLN A 6 -6.71 0.53 -23.61
N THR A 7 -7.90 0.02 -23.92
CA THR A 7 -8.40 -1.27 -23.42
C THR A 7 -7.52 -2.44 -23.85
N SER A 8 -7.02 -2.45 -25.09
CA SER A 8 -6.09 -3.50 -25.55
C SER A 8 -4.74 -3.45 -24.83
N THR A 9 -4.21 -2.24 -24.56
CA THR A 9 -2.92 -2.05 -23.89
C THR A 9 -3.00 -2.41 -22.40
N GLY A 10 -4.08 -2.02 -21.72
CA GLY A 10 -4.31 -2.37 -20.32
C GLY A 10 -4.38 -3.88 -20.12
N ARG A 11 -5.09 -4.58 -21.01
CA ARG A 11 -5.19 -6.05 -20.94
C ARG A 11 -3.85 -6.75 -21.20
N GLN A 12 -3.04 -6.26 -22.13
CA GLN A 12 -1.69 -6.79 -22.36
C GLN A 12 -0.81 -6.66 -21.12
N LEU A 13 -0.91 -5.54 -20.40
CA LEU A 13 -0.17 -5.33 -19.16
C LEU A 13 -0.59 -6.31 -18.06
N GLU A 14 -1.90 -6.53 -17.90
CA GLU A 14 -2.42 -7.52 -16.95
C GLU A 14 -1.90 -8.93 -17.25
N LEU A 15 -1.93 -9.34 -18.53
CA LEU A 15 -1.41 -10.65 -18.95
C LEU A 15 0.09 -10.80 -18.68
N ALA A 16 0.89 -9.77 -19.01
CA ALA A 16 2.32 -9.78 -18.73
C ALA A 16 2.62 -9.81 -17.22
N LYS A 17 1.81 -9.13 -16.39
CA LYS A 17 1.89 -9.23 -14.93
C LYS A 17 1.64 -10.66 -14.46
N ILE A 18 0.58 -11.31 -14.97
CA ILE A 18 0.23 -12.70 -14.62
C ILE A 18 1.36 -13.66 -15.01
N GLU A 19 1.93 -13.51 -16.20
CA GLU A 19 3.05 -14.35 -16.65
C GLU A 19 4.25 -14.25 -15.70
N ARG A 20 4.56 -13.04 -15.23
CA ARG A 20 5.72 -12.80 -14.36
C ARG A 20 5.55 -13.26 -12.93
N MET A 21 4.37 -13.04 -12.33
CA MET A 21 4.18 -13.25 -10.89
C MET A 21 2.98 -14.12 -10.53
N GLY A 22 2.19 -14.58 -11.50
CA GLY A 22 0.99 -15.38 -11.26
C GLY A 22 1.27 -16.73 -10.59
N SER A 23 2.49 -17.25 -10.72
CA SER A 23 2.93 -18.51 -10.10
C SER A 23 3.29 -18.38 -8.62
N TYR A 24 3.57 -17.16 -8.12
CA TYR A 24 4.07 -16.98 -6.75
C TYR A 24 3.41 -15.86 -5.95
N ALA A 25 2.81 -14.86 -6.62
CA ALA A 25 2.09 -13.81 -5.93
C ALA A 25 0.71 -14.32 -5.50
N ARG A 26 0.28 -13.94 -4.30
CA ARG A 26 -1.03 -14.35 -3.76
C ARG A 26 -2.00 -13.17 -3.78
N GLY A 27 -3.23 -13.44 -4.18
CA GLY A 27 -4.29 -12.45 -4.27
C GLY A 27 -4.72 -11.96 -2.89
N VAL A 28 -4.96 -10.66 -2.77
CA VAL A 28 -5.39 -10.04 -1.52
C VAL A 28 -6.90 -10.19 -1.34
N ILE A 29 -7.32 -10.50 -0.11
CA ILE A 29 -8.72 -10.56 0.28
C ILE A 29 -8.98 -9.60 1.42
N TYR A 30 -10.19 -9.03 1.47
CA TYR A 30 -10.62 -8.12 2.55
C TYR A 30 -11.72 -8.72 3.42
N HIS A 31 -12.19 -9.90 3.06
CA HIS A 31 -13.17 -10.66 3.80
C HIS A 31 -12.85 -12.15 3.66
N SER A 32 -13.24 -12.92 4.66
CA SER A 32 -13.22 -14.39 4.61
C SER A 32 -14.51 -14.90 5.22
N LYS A 33 -14.92 -16.12 4.83
CA LYS A 33 -16.13 -16.77 5.35
C LYS A 33 -16.19 -16.80 6.87
N PHE A 34 -15.04 -16.94 7.52
CA PHE A 34 -14.92 -17.07 8.98
C PHE A 34 -14.49 -15.76 9.66
N GLY A 35 -14.37 -14.65 8.94
CA GLY A 35 -14.01 -13.36 9.56
C GLY A 35 -12.57 -13.26 10.07
N HIS A 36 -11.63 -14.02 9.53
CA HIS A 36 -10.21 -13.98 9.93
C HIS A 36 -9.36 -12.91 9.23
N VAL A 37 -9.99 -11.98 8.51
CA VAL A 37 -9.28 -10.97 7.70
C VAL A 37 -9.72 -9.59 8.16
N CYS A 38 -8.74 -8.74 8.48
CA CYS A 38 -8.96 -7.35 8.85
C CYS A 38 -9.46 -6.55 7.64
N PRO A 39 -10.60 -5.85 7.74
CA PRO A 39 -11.17 -5.11 6.61
C PRO A 39 -10.37 -3.85 6.26
N VAL A 40 -9.47 -3.39 7.15
CA VAL A 40 -8.60 -2.23 6.89
C VAL A 40 -7.35 -2.65 6.13
N CYS A 41 -6.54 -3.54 6.71
CA CYS A 41 -5.21 -3.86 6.17
C CYS A 41 -5.11 -5.21 5.47
N ALA A 42 -6.23 -5.90 5.24
CA ALA A 42 -6.29 -7.26 4.69
C ALA A 42 -5.43 -8.29 5.46
N GLY A 43 -4.99 -7.95 6.68
CA GLY A 43 -4.14 -8.79 7.51
C GLY A 43 -4.93 -9.83 8.28
N PRO A 44 -4.26 -10.83 8.84
CA PRO A 44 -4.90 -11.87 9.65
C PRO A 44 -5.41 -11.27 10.97
N LYS A 45 -6.56 -11.75 11.46
CA LYS A 45 -7.11 -11.42 12.77
C LYS A 45 -7.85 -12.61 13.39
N LYS A 46 -8.09 -12.56 14.70
CA LYS A 46 -9.04 -13.46 15.33
C LYS A 46 -10.47 -13.06 14.97
N THR A 47 -11.39 -14.03 14.98
CA THR A 47 -12.77 -13.84 14.50
C THR A 47 -13.58 -12.88 15.36
N GLU A 48 -13.29 -12.87 16.66
CA GLU A 48 -14.00 -12.11 17.69
C GLU A 48 -13.71 -10.61 17.65
N TYR A 49 -12.65 -10.19 16.97
CA TYR A 49 -12.29 -8.77 16.86
C TYR A 49 -12.69 -8.23 15.50
N GLU A 50 -13.18 -7.00 15.41
CA GLU A 50 -13.49 -6.36 14.13
C GLU A 50 -12.22 -6.04 13.31
N LEU A 51 -11.13 -5.70 14.01
CA LEU A 51 -9.84 -5.32 13.44
C LEU A 51 -8.73 -6.27 13.90
N CYS A 52 -7.62 -6.32 13.18
CA CYS A 52 -6.40 -6.93 13.70
C CYS A 52 -5.81 -6.06 14.82
N ILE A 53 -4.94 -6.66 15.65
CA ILE A 53 -4.31 -5.98 16.80
C ILE A 53 -3.59 -4.68 16.40
N ALA A 54 -2.91 -4.68 15.26
CA ALA A 54 -2.21 -3.49 14.75
C ALA A 54 -3.19 -2.37 14.42
N CYS A 55 -4.20 -2.64 13.59
CA CYS A 55 -5.17 -1.60 13.19
C CYS A 55 -6.02 -1.10 14.36
N ALA A 56 -6.37 -1.98 15.32
CA ALA A 56 -7.07 -1.58 16.54
C ALA A 56 -6.21 -0.64 17.40
N GLY A 57 -4.94 -1.00 17.63
CA GLY A 57 -3.99 -0.17 18.37
C GLY A 57 -3.71 1.16 17.67
N GLU A 58 -3.56 1.15 16.34
CA GLU A 58 -3.40 2.33 15.51
C GLU A 58 -4.61 3.29 15.64
N ALA A 59 -5.84 2.76 15.56
CA ALA A 59 -7.05 3.56 15.74
C ALA A 59 -7.13 4.18 17.15
N GLN A 60 -6.80 3.42 18.20
CA GLN A 60 -6.77 3.91 19.56
C GLN A 60 -5.72 5.02 19.76
N GLN A 61 -4.52 4.82 19.22
CA GLN A 61 -3.45 5.81 19.28
C GLN A 61 -3.85 7.09 18.54
N ALA A 62 -4.44 6.97 17.35
CA ALA A 62 -4.88 8.10 16.56
C ALA A 62 -6.00 8.91 17.25
N PHE A 63 -6.92 8.22 17.93
CA PHE A 63 -7.93 8.87 18.77
C PHE A 63 -7.31 9.66 19.93
N ALA A 64 -6.23 9.15 20.52
CA ALA A 64 -5.54 9.80 21.64
C ALA A 64 -4.66 11.01 21.24
N LEU A 65 -4.44 11.27 19.95
CA LEU A 65 -3.55 12.36 19.49
C LEU A 65 -4.11 13.78 19.75
N ARG A 66 -5.43 13.93 19.85
CA ARG A 66 -6.12 15.21 20.16
C ARG A 66 -7.55 14.95 20.63
N MET A 67 -8.23 15.97 21.14
CA MET A 67 -9.59 15.86 21.71
C MET A 67 -10.61 15.17 20.79
N ASP A 68 -10.61 15.49 19.49
CA ASP A 68 -11.55 14.91 18.51
C ASP A 68 -10.97 13.68 17.77
N GLY A 69 -9.79 13.22 18.20
CA GLY A 69 -9.00 12.23 17.46
C GLY A 69 -8.44 12.75 16.14
N VAL A 70 -7.63 11.90 15.50
CA VAL A 70 -7.13 12.11 14.14
C VAL A 70 -7.56 10.94 13.28
N ALA A 71 -8.24 11.22 12.16
CA ALA A 71 -8.57 10.18 11.20
C ALA A 71 -7.29 9.59 10.58
N LEU A 72 -7.35 8.30 10.27
CA LEU A 72 -6.31 7.60 9.53
C LEU A 72 -6.65 7.58 8.03
N ALA A 73 -5.95 6.77 7.24
CA ALA A 73 -6.32 6.57 5.84
C ALA A 73 -7.74 6.00 5.69
N ASP A 74 -8.54 6.56 4.79
CA ASP A 74 -9.93 6.13 4.53
C ASP A 74 -9.98 4.78 3.82
N ILE A 75 -9.06 4.59 2.87
CA ILE A 75 -8.95 3.37 2.09
C ILE A 75 -7.50 2.93 2.06
N VAL A 76 -7.27 1.65 2.36
CA VAL A 76 -6.00 0.99 2.11
C VAL A 76 -6.22 -0.12 1.08
N ARG A 77 -5.37 -0.17 0.06
CA ARG A 77 -5.35 -1.21 -0.99
C ARG A 77 -3.97 -1.78 -1.19
N PHE A 78 -3.94 -3.03 -1.66
CA PHE A 78 -2.72 -3.80 -1.85
C PHE A 78 -2.71 -4.40 -3.26
N GLY A 79 -1.53 -4.49 -3.87
CA GLY A 79 -1.34 -5.29 -5.08
C GLY A 79 -1.45 -6.78 -4.76
N HIS A 80 -0.56 -7.29 -3.90
CA HIS A 80 -0.47 -8.72 -3.58
C HIS A 80 -0.14 -8.94 -2.11
N TYR A 81 -0.32 -10.17 -1.62
CA TYR A 81 0.37 -10.57 -0.40
C TYR A 81 1.81 -11.00 -0.70
N ALA A 82 2.71 -10.72 0.24
CA ALA A 82 4.09 -11.19 0.22
C ALA A 82 4.37 -12.00 1.50
N TYR A 83 4.49 -13.31 1.36
CA TYR A 83 4.63 -14.23 2.49
C TYR A 83 6.12 -14.34 2.84
N LYS A 84 6.47 -14.13 4.11
CA LYS A 84 7.87 -14.24 4.56
C LYS A 84 8.47 -15.58 4.14
N GLY A 85 9.68 -15.54 3.60
CA GLY A 85 10.39 -16.71 3.05
C GLY A 85 10.05 -17.07 1.60
N GLU A 86 8.93 -16.58 1.05
CA GLU A 86 8.51 -16.85 -0.33
C GLU A 86 9.01 -15.82 -1.35
N GLN A 87 8.84 -16.13 -2.64
CA GLN A 87 9.38 -15.34 -3.75
C GLN A 87 8.90 -13.88 -3.74
N MET A 88 7.61 -13.61 -3.52
CA MET A 88 7.10 -12.24 -3.49
C MET A 88 7.74 -11.43 -2.36
N TYR A 89 8.05 -12.05 -1.22
CA TYR A 89 8.77 -11.37 -0.14
C TYR A 89 10.22 -11.07 -0.53
N ARG A 90 10.90 -11.97 -1.25
CA ARG A 90 12.25 -11.71 -1.79
C ARG A 90 12.25 -10.54 -2.77
N VAL A 91 11.26 -10.45 -3.67
CA VAL A 91 11.07 -9.29 -4.56
C VAL A 91 10.99 -7.99 -3.74
N MET A 92 10.14 -7.95 -2.71
CA MET A 92 9.96 -6.77 -1.87
C MET A 92 11.21 -6.39 -1.06
N GLN A 93 12.07 -7.34 -0.71
CA GLN A 93 13.33 -7.06 -0.02
C GLN A 93 14.45 -6.64 -1.00
N GLY A 94 14.58 -7.35 -2.11
CA GLY A 94 15.71 -7.24 -3.03
C GLY A 94 15.62 -6.07 -4.00
N TYR A 95 14.42 -5.61 -4.38
CA TYR A 95 14.30 -4.55 -5.41
C TYR A 95 15.02 -3.24 -5.05
N LYS A 96 15.19 -2.98 -3.76
CA LYS A 96 15.85 -1.79 -3.21
C LYS A 96 17.33 -1.99 -2.91
N ASN A 97 17.85 -3.21 -3.05
CA ASN A 97 19.25 -3.52 -2.81
C ASN A 97 20.02 -3.48 -4.13
N ALA A 98 20.88 -2.48 -4.34
CA ALA A 98 21.64 -2.36 -5.58
C ALA A 98 22.66 -3.49 -5.78
N ASP A 99 23.09 -4.13 -4.69
CA ASP A 99 24.06 -5.23 -4.72
C ASP A 99 23.41 -6.59 -4.99
N ASP A 100 22.07 -6.66 -5.00
CA ASP A 100 21.36 -7.89 -5.35
C ASP A 100 21.39 -8.07 -6.88
N PRO A 101 21.97 -9.18 -7.41
CA PRO A 101 22.06 -9.40 -8.85
C PRO A 101 20.69 -9.48 -9.53
N SER A 102 19.62 -9.77 -8.77
CA SER A 102 18.23 -9.82 -9.26
C SER A 102 17.47 -8.51 -9.08
N ALA A 103 18.09 -7.45 -8.53
CA ALA A 103 17.43 -6.18 -8.23
C ALA A 103 16.70 -5.59 -9.44
N SER A 104 17.30 -5.68 -10.63
CA SER A 104 16.71 -5.16 -11.86
C SER A 104 15.42 -5.91 -12.25
N GLU A 105 15.38 -7.24 -12.09
CA GLU A 105 14.18 -8.05 -12.31
C GLU A 105 13.11 -7.79 -11.25
N TYR A 106 13.50 -7.68 -9.98
CA TYR A 106 12.58 -7.31 -8.92
C TYR A 106 11.97 -5.91 -9.15
N GLN A 107 12.77 -4.94 -9.60
CA GLN A 107 12.25 -3.61 -9.97
C GLN A 107 11.28 -3.68 -11.16
N LYS A 108 11.47 -4.60 -12.12
CA LYS A 108 10.49 -4.85 -13.18
C LYS A 108 9.18 -5.39 -12.60
N ASP A 109 9.24 -6.34 -11.67
CA ASP A 109 8.04 -6.88 -11.01
C ASP A 109 7.27 -5.78 -10.26
N ILE A 110 7.98 -4.94 -9.50
CA ILE A 110 7.39 -3.76 -8.83
C ILE A 110 6.74 -2.80 -9.84
N LYS A 111 7.38 -2.57 -11.01
CA LYS A 111 6.78 -1.74 -12.07
C LYS A 111 5.49 -2.33 -12.62
N TYR A 112 5.38 -3.65 -12.79
CA TYR A 112 4.13 -4.26 -13.23
C TYR A 112 3.02 -4.13 -12.18
N ILE A 113 3.34 -4.31 -10.90
CA ILE A 113 2.38 -4.11 -9.79
C ILE A 113 1.94 -2.63 -9.73
N ALA A 114 2.87 -1.71 -9.90
CA ALA A 114 2.58 -0.27 -9.91
C ALA A 114 1.75 0.13 -11.13
N ALA A 115 2.10 -0.35 -12.33
CA ALA A 115 1.41 0.01 -13.56
C ALA A 115 -0.03 -0.52 -13.58
N ASP A 116 -0.26 -1.72 -13.04
CA ASP A 116 -1.59 -2.28 -12.88
C ASP A 116 -2.51 -1.36 -12.06
N ALA A 117 -2.08 -0.92 -10.88
CA ALA A 117 -2.90 -0.05 -10.03
C ALA A 117 -2.94 1.41 -10.49
N LEU A 118 -1.79 1.97 -10.90
CA LEU A 118 -1.59 3.41 -11.13
C LEU A 118 -1.76 3.82 -12.60
N THR A 119 -1.83 2.86 -13.52
CA THR A 119 -2.10 3.11 -14.94
C THR A 119 -3.41 2.46 -15.37
N VAL A 120 -3.48 1.13 -15.31
CA VAL A 120 -4.65 0.36 -15.82
C VAL A 120 -5.88 0.67 -14.98
N HIS A 121 -5.77 0.48 -13.67
CA HIS A 121 -6.91 0.61 -12.75
C HIS A 121 -7.00 1.97 -12.06
N TYR A 122 -6.19 2.97 -12.45
CA TYR A 122 -6.22 4.30 -11.83
C TYR A 122 -7.62 4.96 -11.80
N PRO A 123 -8.43 4.90 -12.87
CA PRO A 123 -9.79 5.46 -12.85
C PRO A 123 -10.72 4.78 -11.83
N CYS A 124 -10.39 3.58 -11.37
CA CYS A 124 -11.19 2.85 -10.39
C CYS A 124 -11.08 3.45 -8.98
N ILE A 125 -10.10 4.31 -8.72
CA ILE A 125 -9.99 5.04 -7.45
C ILE A 125 -11.24 5.88 -7.21
N ALA A 126 -11.71 6.64 -8.21
CA ALA A 126 -12.94 7.42 -8.08
C ALA A 126 -14.19 6.58 -7.80
N LYS A 127 -14.21 5.31 -8.26
CA LYS A 127 -15.33 4.40 -7.98
C LYS A 127 -15.39 3.94 -6.53
N ILE A 128 -14.28 3.96 -5.81
CA ILE A 128 -14.23 3.54 -4.39
C ILE A 128 -14.12 4.72 -3.43
N ALA A 129 -13.56 5.84 -3.86
CA ALA A 129 -13.33 7.03 -3.04
C ALA A 129 -14.29 8.19 -3.31
N GLY A 130 -15.13 8.10 -4.35
CA GLY A 130 -16.04 9.19 -4.76
C GLY A 130 -15.38 10.35 -5.51
N GLY A 131 -14.04 10.37 -5.60
CA GLY A 131 -13.26 11.39 -6.30
C GLY A 131 -11.91 10.87 -6.78
N MET A 132 -11.28 11.60 -7.69
CA MET A 132 -9.91 11.31 -8.14
C MET A 132 -8.89 11.98 -7.21
N PRO A 133 -7.71 11.38 -7.00
CA PRO A 133 -6.64 12.02 -6.25
C PRO A 133 -6.23 13.37 -6.87
N THR A 134 -6.05 14.37 -6.02
CA THR A 134 -5.55 15.72 -6.36
C THR A 134 -4.06 15.86 -6.11
N ALA A 135 -3.53 15.04 -5.20
CA ALA A 135 -2.11 14.96 -4.89
C ALA A 135 -1.67 13.53 -4.60
N TRP A 136 -0.37 13.26 -4.68
CA TRP A 136 0.21 11.96 -4.35
C TRP A 136 1.56 12.08 -3.65
N ALA A 137 1.93 11.05 -2.91
CA ALA A 137 3.24 10.94 -2.29
C ALA A 137 3.70 9.50 -2.15
N THR A 138 5.02 9.31 -2.07
CA THR A 138 5.61 8.11 -1.50
C THR A 138 6.05 8.37 -0.07
N ILE A 139 6.04 7.33 0.76
CA ILE A 139 6.52 7.44 2.14
C ILE A 139 8.05 7.38 2.17
N PRO A 140 8.75 8.36 2.75
CA PRO A 140 10.19 8.34 2.85
C PRO A 140 10.63 7.32 3.91
N SER A 141 11.84 6.78 3.74
CA SER A 141 12.45 5.94 4.77
C SER A 141 12.68 6.75 6.05
N THR A 142 12.37 6.15 7.21
CA THR A 142 12.61 6.74 8.53
C THR A 142 14.05 6.58 8.98
N ARG A 143 14.49 7.33 10.00
CA ARG A 143 15.88 7.30 10.52
C ARG A 143 16.41 5.92 10.92
N SER A 144 15.52 5.00 11.29
CA SER A 144 15.85 3.61 11.59
C SER A 144 16.22 2.75 10.36
N SER A 145 16.08 3.29 9.14
CA SER A 145 16.39 2.58 7.90
C SER A 145 17.81 2.87 7.42
N PRO A 146 18.56 1.88 6.90
CA PRO A 146 19.83 2.10 6.18
C PRO A 146 19.70 2.99 4.93
N ASN A 147 18.46 3.25 4.48
CA ASN A 147 18.13 4.08 3.34
C ASN A 147 17.64 5.48 3.74
N TYR A 148 17.70 5.85 5.02
CA TYR A 148 17.36 7.20 5.47
C TYR A 148 18.18 8.27 4.72
N GLY A 149 17.52 9.35 4.30
CA GLY A 149 18.13 10.45 3.54
C GLY A 149 18.48 10.11 2.08
N LYS A 150 18.31 8.86 1.64
CA LYS A 150 18.54 8.47 0.24
C LYS A 150 17.25 8.59 -0.58
N PRO A 151 17.34 8.93 -1.88
CA PRO A 151 16.18 8.86 -2.77
C PRO A 151 15.55 7.47 -2.75
N HIS A 152 14.26 7.40 -2.42
CA HIS A 152 13.57 6.12 -2.31
C HIS A 152 13.37 5.49 -3.70
N ILE A 153 13.85 4.26 -3.90
CA ILE A 153 13.79 3.56 -5.20
C ILE A 153 12.34 3.45 -5.69
N LEU A 154 11.38 3.17 -4.79
CA LEU A 154 9.94 3.20 -5.13
C LEU A 154 9.53 4.51 -5.81
N THR A 155 9.95 5.66 -5.27
CA THR A 155 9.63 6.99 -5.85
C THR A 155 10.09 7.07 -7.29
N LYS A 156 11.32 6.61 -7.59
CA LYS A 156 11.84 6.56 -8.97
C LYS A 156 10.99 5.66 -9.86
N LEU A 157 10.54 4.50 -9.36
CA LEU A 157 9.75 3.54 -10.13
C LEU A 157 8.34 4.03 -10.43
N VAL A 158 7.69 4.75 -9.50
CA VAL A 158 6.29 5.18 -9.66
C VAL A 158 6.13 6.56 -10.30
N THR A 159 7.15 7.43 -10.21
CA THR A 159 7.10 8.80 -10.74
C THR A 159 6.67 8.85 -12.22
N PRO A 160 7.16 7.99 -13.14
CA PRO A 160 6.71 8.03 -14.53
C PRO A 160 5.20 7.78 -14.70
N PHE A 161 4.58 6.94 -13.87
CA PHE A 161 3.14 6.69 -13.94
C PHE A 161 2.34 7.88 -13.45
N MET A 162 2.79 8.49 -12.34
CA MET A 162 2.10 9.62 -11.72
C MET A 162 2.29 10.93 -12.47
N ALA A 163 3.45 11.16 -13.09
CA ALA A 163 3.70 12.34 -13.92
C ALA A 163 2.69 12.46 -15.08
N ARG A 164 2.25 11.33 -15.64
CA ARG A 164 1.20 11.29 -16.69
C ARG A 164 -0.19 11.69 -16.19
N LYS A 165 -0.41 11.73 -14.87
CA LYS A 165 -1.68 12.14 -14.28
C LYS A 165 -1.80 13.64 -14.09
N GLY A 166 -0.67 14.37 -14.13
CA GLY A 166 -0.65 15.83 -13.98
C GLY A 166 -1.07 16.33 -12.59
N ILE A 167 -1.05 15.47 -11.57
CA ILE A 167 -1.41 15.82 -10.19
C ILE A 167 -0.17 16.09 -9.34
N GLN A 168 -0.31 16.93 -8.32
CA GLN A 168 0.81 17.41 -7.51
C GLN A 168 1.49 16.25 -6.77
N LYS A 169 2.82 16.22 -6.84
CA LYS A 169 3.62 15.33 -5.99
C LYS A 169 3.97 16.05 -4.70
N LEU A 170 3.46 15.57 -3.57
CA LEU A 170 3.85 16.07 -2.25
C LEU A 170 5.20 15.48 -1.86
N GLN A 171 6.06 16.33 -1.30
CA GLN A 171 7.35 15.91 -0.78
C GLN A 171 7.27 15.76 0.74
N LEU A 172 7.18 14.51 1.19
CA LEU A 172 7.17 14.18 2.62
C LEU A 172 8.62 14.09 3.10
N GLN A 173 8.90 14.70 4.24
CA GLN A 173 10.19 14.63 4.93
C GLN A 173 10.04 13.77 6.18
N SER A 174 11.04 12.93 6.47
CA SER A 174 11.12 12.19 7.73
C SER A 174 11.94 13.00 8.73
N ASN A 175 11.32 13.40 9.83
CA ASN A 175 11.91 14.33 10.81
C ASN A 175 12.59 13.62 11.99
N ALA A 176 12.12 12.41 12.33
CA ALA A 176 12.53 11.73 13.55
C ALA A 176 12.67 10.21 13.36
N GLU A 177 13.21 9.57 14.37
CA GLU A 177 13.08 8.12 14.53
C GLU A 177 11.63 7.76 14.83
N LYS A 178 11.22 6.57 14.40
CA LYS A 178 9.88 6.07 14.58
C LYS A 178 9.88 4.91 15.55
N THR A 179 9.02 4.98 16.55
CA THR A 179 8.75 3.84 17.44
C THR A 179 7.98 2.75 16.68
N HIS A 180 8.44 1.51 16.80
CA HIS A 180 7.81 0.37 16.15
C HIS A 180 6.35 0.22 16.59
N ASN A 181 5.45 -0.07 15.63
CA ASN A 181 4.00 -0.20 15.87
C ASN A 181 3.30 0.99 16.54
N HIS A 182 3.90 2.17 16.48
CA HIS A 182 3.32 3.39 17.00
C HIS A 182 3.03 4.40 15.88
N ILE A 183 1.87 5.03 15.94
CA ILE A 183 1.52 6.19 15.14
C ILE A 183 2.04 7.42 15.84
N ASP A 184 2.88 8.15 15.12
CA ASP A 184 3.30 9.50 15.49
C ASP A 184 3.35 10.35 14.22
N PRO A 185 2.43 11.33 14.04
CA PRO A 185 2.40 12.17 12.86
C PRO A 185 3.61 13.13 12.78
N ARG A 186 4.28 13.43 13.90
CA ARG A 186 5.39 14.38 13.97
C ARG A 186 6.66 13.85 13.32
N VAL A 187 6.73 12.54 13.08
CA VAL A 187 7.84 11.92 12.35
C VAL A 187 7.86 12.34 10.88
N PHE A 188 6.78 12.94 10.37
CA PHE A 188 6.71 13.48 9.02
C PHE A 188 6.34 14.96 9.00
N SER A 189 6.77 15.65 7.95
CA SER A 189 6.28 16.98 7.57
C SER A 189 6.16 17.07 6.04
N LEU A 190 5.39 18.03 5.57
CA LEU A 190 5.47 18.47 4.19
C LEU A 190 6.69 19.38 4.05
N ALA A 191 7.51 19.15 3.02
CA ALA A 191 8.52 20.13 2.63
C ALA A 191 7.82 21.44 2.29
N THR A 192 8.40 22.57 2.71
CA THR A 192 7.84 23.89 2.44
C THR A 192 7.79 24.14 0.93
N GLU A 193 6.62 24.04 0.32
CA GLU A 193 6.40 24.43 -1.07
C GLU A 193 5.96 25.89 -1.14
N SER A 194 6.30 26.58 -2.23
CA SER A 194 5.89 27.96 -2.50
C SER A 194 4.38 28.09 -2.77
N GLN A 195 3.67 26.97 -2.95
CA GLN A 195 2.23 26.88 -3.17
C GLN A 195 1.61 25.92 -2.15
N GLN A 196 0.47 26.31 -1.58
CA GLN A 196 -0.28 25.44 -0.68
C GLN A 196 -0.90 24.28 -1.50
N PRO A 197 -0.63 23.02 -1.15
CA PRO A 197 -1.08 21.88 -1.95
C PRO A 197 -2.60 21.67 -1.88
N ASP A 198 -3.18 21.16 -2.96
CA ASP A 198 -4.57 20.69 -2.96
C ASP A 198 -4.66 19.29 -2.30
N LEU A 199 -5.09 19.28 -1.05
CA LEU A 199 -5.22 18.07 -0.23
C LEU A 199 -6.64 17.49 -0.21
N ALA A 200 -7.51 17.83 -1.18
CA ALA A 200 -8.86 17.26 -1.24
C ALA A 200 -8.84 15.71 -1.29
N HIS A 201 -7.93 15.12 -2.07
CA HIS A 201 -7.72 13.67 -2.08
C HIS A 201 -6.26 13.31 -2.30
N VAL A 202 -5.60 12.80 -1.27
CA VAL A 202 -4.19 12.37 -1.34
C VAL A 202 -4.06 10.87 -1.59
N LEU A 203 -3.29 10.49 -2.60
CA LEU A 203 -2.85 9.11 -2.84
C LEU A 203 -1.46 8.86 -2.24
N LEU A 204 -1.40 8.07 -1.18
CA LEU A 204 -0.14 7.59 -0.59
C LEU A 204 0.27 6.27 -1.23
N ILE A 205 1.52 6.16 -1.67
CA ILE A 205 2.08 4.98 -2.32
C ILE A 205 3.24 4.44 -1.49
N GLU A 206 3.17 3.17 -1.12
CA GLU A 206 4.16 2.48 -0.28
C GLU A 206 4.54 1.13 -0.90
N ASP A 207 5.73 0.62 -0.58
CA ASP A 207 6.17 -0.67 -1.09
C ASP A 207 5.48 -1.83 -0.35
N SER A 208 5.45 -1.77 0.98
CA SER A 208 5.06 -2.89 1.82
C SER A 208 4.36 -2.45 3.10
N TRP A 209 3.38 -3.24 3.51
CA TRP A 209 2.65 -3.06 4.75
C TRP A 209 2.88 -4.26 5.68
N THR A 210 3.53 -4.00 6.82
CA THR A 210 3.72 -5.00 7.89
C THR A 210 2.71 -4.79 9.01
N THR A 211 2.70 -3.60 9.62
CA THR A 211 1.70 -3.22 10.63
C THR A 211 0.81 -2.09 10.14
N GLY A 212 1.41 -1.09 9.48
CA GLY A 212 0.69 0.05 8.91
C GLY A 212 1.11 1.39 9.50
N ALA A 213 1.60 1.35 10.73
CA ALA A 213 1.91 2.52 11.54
C ALA A 213 2.74 3.60 10.82
N THR A 214 3.64 3.26 9.89
CA THR A 214 4.45 4.29 9.18
C THR A 214 3.58 5.06 8.20
N VAL A 215 2.82 4.34 7.37
CA VAL A 215 1.90 4.95 6.41
C VAL A 215 0.80 5.70 7.16
N GLN A 216 0.31 5.14 8.27
CA GLN A 216 -0.72 5.78 9.08
C GLN A 216 -0.21 7.02 9.84
N SER A 217 1.05 7.07 10.27
CA SER A 217 1.70 8.31 10.73
C SER A 217 1.65 9.39 9.65
N ALA A 218 2.00 9.05 8.41
CA ALA A 218 1.95 9.99 7.30
C ALA A 218 0.51 10.43 6.97
N ALA A 219 -0.45 9.51 7.00
CA ALA A 219 -1.86 9.82 6.80
C ALA A 219 -2.39 10.76 7.90
N ALA A 220 -2.10 10.47 9.17
CA ALA A 220 -2.45 11.32 10.31
C ALA A 220 -1.81 12.72 10.19
N MET A 221 -0.54 12.79 9.77
CA MET A 221 0.13 14.07 9.49
C MET A 221 -0.60 14.86 8.40
N LEU A 222 -0.96 14.22 7.28
CA LEU A 222 -1.70 14.88 6.20
C LEU A 222 -3.11 15.31 6.64
N ARG A 223 -3.80 14.52 7.47
CA ARG A 223 -5.07 14.92 8.09
C ARG A 223 -4.93 16.17 8.94
N LEU A 224 -3.86 16.27 9.74
CA LEU A 224 -3.57 17.47 10.52
C LEU A 224 -3.24 18.68 9.64
N HIS A 225 -2.81 18.48 8.39
CA HIS A 225 -2.62 19.53 7.39
C HIS A 225 -3.86 19.80 6.53
N GLY A 226 -5.01 19.21 6.87
CA GLY A 226 -6.29 19.48 6.21
C GLY A 226 -6.64 18.56 5.05
N ALA A 227 -5.94 17.43 4.87
CA ALA A 227 -6.34 16.45 3.86
C ALA A 227 -7.76 15.93 4.11
N ALA A 228 -8.62 15.97 3.09
CA ALA A 228 -10.04 15.62 3.22
C ALA A 228 -10.32 14.13 2.94
N TYR A 229 -9.51 13.50 2.09
CA TYR A 229 -9.57 12.07 1.80
C TYR A 229 -8.17 11.52 1.54
N ILE A 230 -7.87 10.33 2.05
CA ILE A 230 -6.57 9.68 1.89
C ILE A 230 -6.77 8.24 1.44
N THR A 231 -6.30 7.93 0.23
CA THR A 231 -6.19 6.56 -0.26
C THR A 231 -4.74 6.11 -0.17
N VAL A 232 -4.52 4.93 0.40
CA VAL A 232 -3.22 4.26 0.43
C VAL A 232 -3.22 3.12 -0.58
N TYR A 233 -2.14 3.03 -1.34
CA TYR A 233 -1.79 1.86 -2.12
C TYR A 233 -0.41 1.33 -1.73
N CYS A 234 -0.38 0.06 -1.34
CA CYS A 234 0.85 -0.66 -1.03
C CYS A 234 1.09 -1.74 -2.08
N MET A 235 2.32 -1.86 -2.61
CA MET A 235 2.62 -2.93 -3.58
C MET A 235 2.40 -4.32 -2.96
N SER A 236 2.69 -4.47 -1.66
CA SER A 236 2.47 -5.71 -0.93
C SER A 236 1.96 -5.57 0.50
N ARG A 237 1.14 -6.54 0.93
CA ARG A 237 0.85 -6.80 2.33
C ARG A 237 1.72 -7.97 2.82
N ILE A 238 2.59 -7.72 3.80
CA ILE A 238 3.48 -8.76 4.33
C ILE A 238 2.69 -9.73 5.21
N ILE A 239 2.85 -11.03 4.97
CA ILE A 239 2.23 -12.10 5.75
C ILE A 239 3.31 -12.96 6.38
N ASP A 240 3.16 -13.24 7.67
CA ASP A 240 4.05 -14.10 8.44
C ASP A 240 3.24 -15.30 8.93
N LEU A 241 3.33 -16.42 8.22
CA LEU A 241 2.53 -17.62 8.51
C LEU A 241 2.88 -18.22 9.87
N ASP A 242 4.15 -18.22 10.25
CA ASP A 242 4.60 -18.75 11.54
C ASP A 242 4.04 -17.90 12.69
N TRP A 243 4.07 -16.57 12.54
CA TRP A 243 3.43 -15.68 13.51
C TRP A 243 1.92 -15.92 13.59
N ILE A 244 1.23 -16.09 12.44
CA ILE A 244 -0.21 -16.38 12.42
C ILE A 244 -0.51 -17.69 13.14
N GLU A 245 0.24 -18.74 12.84
CA GLU A 245 0.04 -20.06 13.42
C GLU A 245 0.21 -20.01 14.95
N CYS A 246 1.27 -19.36 15.44
CA CYS A 246 1.54 -19.23 16.86
C CYS A 246 0.55 -18.34 17.62
N ASN A 247 0.01 -17.28 16.99
CA ASN A 247 -0.77 -16.25 17.71
C ASN A 247 -2.28 -16.29 17.43
N LEU A 248 -2.67 -16.81 16.26
CA LEU A 248 -4.05 -16.84 15.76
C LEU A 248 -4.54 -18.26 15.48
N GLY A 249 -3.63 -19.25 15.46
CA GLY A 249 -3.92 -20.66 15.32
C GLY A 249 -3.86 -21.18 13.88
N SER A 250 -3.63 -22.49 13.74
CA SER A 250 -3.38 -23.16 12.46
C SER A 250 -4.52 -23.01 11.45
N LYS A 251 -5.78 -22.89 11.89
CA LYS A 251 -6.93 -22.67 10.97
C LYS A 251 -6.81 -21.34 10.22
N VAL A 252 -6.33 -20.29 10.89
CA VAL A 252 -6.11 -18.98 10.26
C VAL A 252 -4.94 -19.05 9.29
N ALA A 253 -3.82 -19.63 9.73
CA ALA A 253 -2.63 -19.81 8.91
C ALA A 253 -2.97 -20.59 7.62
N GLU A 254 -3.74 -21.67 7.75
CA GLU A 254 -4.15 -22.49 6.62
C GLU A 254 -5.07 -21.76 5.64
N GLY A 255 -5.98 -20.92 6.15
CA GLY A 255 -6.81 -20.06 5.31
C GLY A 255 -6.00 -19.13 4.40
N PHE A 256 -4.92 -18.56 4.92
CA PHE A 256 -3.97 -17.76 4.15
C PHE A 256 -3.10 -18.65 3.24
N ARG A 257 -2.60 -19.78 3.73
CA ARG A 257 -1.77 -20.74 2.98
C ARG A 257 -2.46 -21.26 1.71
N ARG A 258 -3.79 -21.35 1.70
CA ARG A 258 -4.58 -21.77 0.52
C ARG A 258 -4.88 -20.68 -0.50
N LEU A 259 -4.54 -19.42 -0.20
CA LEU A 259 -4.76 -18.34 -1.15
C LEU A 259 -3.82 -18.49 -2.35
N SER A 260 -4.41 -18.47 -3.54
CA SER A 260 -3.72 -18.43 -4.82
C SER A 260 -3.71 -17.01 -5.39
N TYR A 261 -3.03 -16.85 -6.53
CA TYR A 261 -3.13 -15.64 -7.33
C TYR A 261 -4.59 -15.33 -7.73
N LYS A 262 -4.93 -14.04 -7.80
CA LYS A 262 -6.21 -13.56 -8.32
C LYS A 262 -6.00 -12.42 -9.31
N ASP A 263 -6.42 -12.62 -10.55
CA ASP A 263 -6.50 -11.57 -11.57
C ASP A 263 -7.71 -10.65 -11.27
N GLN A 264 -7.50 -9.64 -10.43
CA GLN A 264 -8.54 -8.71 -10.00
C GLN A 264 -8.01 -7.27 -9.90
N CYS A 265 -8.90 -6.30 -10.07
CA CYS A 265 -8.60 -4.90 -9.82
C CYS A 265 -8.16 -4.70 -8.36
N PRO A 266 -6.99 -4.07 -8.09
CA PRO A 266 -6.54 -3.83 -6.73
C PRO A 266 -7.42 -2.84 -5.96
N TRP A 267 -8.22 -2.01 -6.66
CA TRP A 267 -9.10 -1.01 -6.05
C TRP A 267 -10.49 -1.58 -5.74
N ARG A 268 -11.14 -2.17 -6.76
CA ARG A 268 -12.53 -2.67 -6.68
C ARG A 268 -12.64 -4.10 -6.16
N LEU A 269 -11.52 -4.83 -6.09
CA LEU A 269 -11.45 -6.21 -5.60
C LEU A 269 -12.30 -7.19 -6.42
N CYS A 270 -12.52 -6.88 -7.70
CA CYS A 270 -13.23 -7.73 -8.64
C CYS A 270 -12.63 -7.57 -10.04
N ARG A 271 -12.90 -8.54 -10.91
CA ARG A 271 -12.55 -8.45 -12.33
C ARG A 271 -13.58 -7.58 -13.04
N HIS A 272 -13.12 -6.64 -13.84
CA HIS A 272 -13.98 -5.80 -14.68
C HIS A 272 -13.21 -5.36 -15.93
N PRO A 273 -13.91 -4.89 -16.98
CA PRO A 273 -13.25 -4.33 -18.15
C PRO A 273 -12.35 -3.13 -17.79
N VAL A 274 -11.22 -3.01 -18.47
CA VAL A 274 -10.22 -1.95 -18.31
C VAL A 274 -10.08 -1.12 -19.59
#